data_AF-A0A0B1TNR4-F1
#
_entry.id   AF-A0A0B1TNR4-F1
#
_cell.length_a   1.000
_cell.length_b   1.000
_cell.length_c   1.000
_cell.angle_alpha   90.00
_cell.angle_beta   90.00
_cell.angle_gamma   90.00
#
_symmetry.space_group_name_H-M   'P 1'
#
loop_
_entity.id
_entity.type
_entity.pdbx_description
1 polymer ?
#
loop_
_entity_poly.entity_id
_entity_poly.type
_entity_poly.pdbx_seq_one_letter_code
_entity_poly.pdbx_strand_id
1 'polypeptide(L)'
;MAMIETDRHLTIREPAEKTSASIGTVHEHIIKVELVQKKLDVLVSHELKQIHLTQRVIICNLQFKRNEYDPFLKRIVTDDEKWIVYNNFTRSRSVSDILILNIGPSLEIVTAPQRSAENK
;
A
#
# COMPACT_ATOMS: atom_id res chain seq x y z
N MET A 1 15.51 21.58 -12.47
CA MET A 1 16.26 20.42 -11.93
C MET A 1 16.34 20.45 -10.42
N ALA A 2 16.94 21.47 -9.79
CA ALA A 2 17.10 21.55 -8.33
C ALA A 2 15.80 21.31 -7.53
N MET A 3 14.65 21.83 -7.99
CA MET A 3 13.39 21.70 -7.26
C MET A 3 12.88 20.28 -7.06
N ILE A 4 12.96 19.44 -8.10
CA ILE A 4 12.42 18.08 -8.05
C ILE A 4 13.36 17.15 -7.27
N GLU A 5 14.65 17.49 -7.22
CA GLU A 5 15.64 16.79 -6.40
C GLU A 5 15.48 17.11 -4.92
N THR A 6 15.09 18.35 -4.57
CA THR A 6 14.79 18.74 -3.18
C THR A 6 13.48 18.15 -2.67
N ASP A 7 12.42 18.15 -3.49
CA ASP A 7 11.12 17.62 -3.11
C ASP A 7 10.55 16.71 -4.20
N ARG A 8 10.44 15.43 -3.86
CA ARG A 8 9.94 14.37 -4.75
C ARG A 8 8.41 14.43 -4.91
N HIS A 9 7.69 15.07 -4.01
CA HIS A 9 6.22 15.06 -3.99
C HIS A 9 5.60 16.18 -4.84
N LEU A 10 6.43 17.05 -5.44
CA LEU A 10 5.96 18.15 -6.25
C LEU A 10 5.04 17.70 -7.38
N THR A 11 3.96 18.46 -7.57
CA THR A 11 3.05 18.31 -8.71
C THR A 11 3.67 18.99 -9.92
N ILE A 12 3.43 18.48 -11.14
CA ILE A 12 4.00 19.03 -12.39
C ILE A 12 3.67 20.52 -12.59
N ARG A 13 2.56 20.99 -12.01
CA ARG A 13 2.12 22.40 -12.05
C ARG A 13 3.07 23.35 -11.32
N GLU A 14 3.58 22.98 -10.16
CA GLU A 14 4.45 23.84 -9.34
C GLU A 14 5.76 24.24 -10.05
N PRO A 15 6.53 23.31 -10.66
CA PRO A 15 7.69 23.68 -11.47
C PRO A 15 7.27 24.43 -12.74
N ALA A 16 6.12 24.11 -13.36
CA ALA A 16 5.65 24.83 -14.55
C ALA A 16 5.34 26.31 -14.25
N GLU A 17 4.62 26.59 -13.16
CA GLU A 17 4.32 27.93 -12.69
C GLU A 17 5.58 28.71 -12.33
N LYS A 18 6.51 28.09 -11.60
CA LYS A 18 7.76 28.75 -11.19
C LYS A 18 8.71 29.02 -12.36
N THR A 19 8.75 28.12 -13.35
CA THR A 19 9.59 28.29 -14.54
C THR A 19 8.87 29.04 -15.66
N SER A 20 7.60 29.41 -15.49
CA SER A 20 6.72 29.96 -16.54
C SER A 20 6.72 29.11 -17.82
N ALA A 21 6.99 27.81 -17.69
CA ALA A 21 7.01 26.85 -18.79
C ALA A 21 5.65 26.16 -18.92
N SER A 22 5.36 25.63 -20.10
CA SER A 22 4.14 24.84 -20.28
C SER A 22 4.22 23.53 -19.47
N ILE A 23 3.08 23.10 -18.93
CA ILE A 23 2.97 21.83 -18.17
C ILE A 23 3.48 20.65 -19.01
N GLY A 24 3.19 20.63 -20.31
CA GLY A 24 3.63 19.58 -21.24
C GLY A 24 5.16 19.54 -21.38
N THR A 25 5.79 20.69 -21.52
CA THR A 25 7.27 20.80 -21.60
C THR A 25 7.93 20.27 -20.33
N VAL A 26 7.37 20.60 -19.16
CA VAL A 26 7.88 20.11 -17.88
C VAL A 26 7.68 18.61 -17.74
N HIS A 27 6.52 18.09 -18.13
CA HIS A 27 6.22 16.65 -18.10
C HIS A 27 7.15 15.84 -19.01
N GLU A 28 7.35 16.27 -20.26
CA GLU A 28 8.29 15.62 -21.18
C GLU A 28 9.71 15.63 -20.64
N HIS A 29 10.12 16.75 -20.04
CA HIS A 29 11.44 16.87 -19.44
C HIS A 29 11.61 15.90 -18.25
N ILE A 30 10.61 15.79 -17.36
CA ILE A 30 10.64 14.84 -16.24
C ILE A 30 10.76 13.39 -16.73
N ILE A 31 10.02 13.03 -17.77
CA ILE A 31 10.09 11.69 -18.38
C ILE A 31 11.48 11.43 -19.00
N LYS A 32 12.04 12.41 -19.72
CA LYS A 32 13.36 12.29 -20.36
C LYS A 32 14.52 12.17 -19.37
N VAL A 33 14.37 12.71 -18.16
CA VAL A 33 15.41 12.77 -17.12
C VAL A 33 15.48 11.49 -16.27
N GLU A 34 14.73 10.44 -16.63
CA GLU A 34 14.68 9.16 -15.88
C GLU A 34 14.25 9.29 -14.41
N LEU A 35 13.50 10.36 -14.07
CA LEU A 35 12.70 10.33 -12.85
C LEU A 35 11.56 9.33 -13.08
N VAL A 36 11.85 8.08 -12.71
CA VAL A 36 10.94 6.94 -12.66
C VAL A 36 9.53 7.44 -12.35
N GLN A 37 8.58 7.08 -13.23
CA GLN A 37 7.14 7.34 -13.08
C GLN A 37 6.77 7.49 -11.60
N LYS A 38 6.16 8.63 -11.24
CA LYS A 38 5.82 9.00 -9.85
C LYS A 38 5.49 7.76 -9.01
N LYS A 39 6.49 7.26 -8.29
CA LYS A 39 6.32 6.10 -7.43
C LYS A 39 5.55 6.58 -6.21
N LEU A 40 4.49 5.87 -5.86
CA LEU A 40 3.78 6.14 -4.62
C LEU A 40 4.75 5.97 -3.45
N ASP A 41 4.57 6.80 -2.44
CA ASP A 41 5.35 6.68 -1.21
C ASP A 41 5.07 5.35 -0.52
N VAL A 42 6.12 4.83 0.11
CA VAL A 42 6.01 3.62 0.92
C VAL A 42 5.35 4.02 2.22
N LEU A 43 4.22 3.39 2.54
CA LEU A 43 3.57 3.56 3.83
C LEU A 43 4.48 3.00 4.92
N VAL A 44 5.02 3.87 5.76
CA VAL A 44 5.80 3.50 6.94
C VAL A 44 4.88 3.53 8.15
N SER A 45 4.81 2.43 8.90
CA SER A 45 3.80 2.23 9.96
C SER A 45 3.84 3.28 11.07
N HIS A 46 5.01 3.84 11.41
CA HIS A 46 5.15 4.75 12.53
C HIS A 46 6.29 5.74 12.31
N GLU A 47 6.05 7.01 12.64
CA GLU A 47 7.07 8.06 12.65
C GLU A 47 7.99 7.87 13.86
N LEU A 48 9.25 7.49 13.62
CA LEU A 48 10.19 7.20 14.70
C LEU A 48 10.84 8.47 15.20
N LYS A 49 10.81 8.68 16.52
CA LYS A 49 11.63 9.71 17.18
C LYS A 49 13.11 9.36 17.04
N GLN A 50 13.98 10.38 17.11
CA GLN A 50 15.43 10.21 16.99
C GLN A 50 16.00 9.18 17.97
N ILE A 51 15.47 9.11 19.20
CA ILE A 51 15.87 8.11 20.20
C ILE A 51 15.60 6.68 19.71
N HIS A 52 14.41 6.43 19.16
CA HIS A 52 14.03 5.11 18.65
C HIS A 52 14.83 4.73 17.40
N LEU A 53 15.15 5.71 16.53
CA LEU A 53 16.04 5.49 15.39
C LEU A 53 17.43 5.04 15.85
N THR A 54 18.04 5.79 16.77
CA THR A 54 19.37 5.47 17.29
C THR A 54 19.39 4.10 17.98
N GLN A 55 18.39 3.79 18.80
CA GLN A 55 18.27 2.50 19.47
C GLN A 55 18.18 1.34 18.46
N ARG A 56 17.36 1.47 17.41
CA ARG A 56 17.26 0.46 16.36
C ARG A 56 18.59 0.23 15.66
N VAL A 57 19.31 1.30 15.29
CA VAL A 57 20.63 1.19 14.65
C VAL A 57 21.64 0.48 15.55
N ILE A 58 21.68 0.84 16.85
CA ILE A 58 22.59 0.21 17.82
C ILE A 58 22.28 -1.28 17.96
N ILE A 59 21.02 -1.65 18.16
CA ILE A 59 20.59 -3.05 18.34
C ILE A 59 20.90 -3.87 17.08
N CYS A 60 20.58 -3.35 15.89
CA CYS A 60 20.89 -4.02 14.62
C CYS A 60 22.39 -4.25 14.45
N ASN A 61 23.22 -3.23 14.71
CA ASN A 61 24.68 -3.36 14.61
C ASN A 61 25.24 -4.39 15.60
N LEU A 62 24.73 -4.42 16.82
CA LEU A 62 25.14 -5.40 17.83
C LEU A 62 24.76 -6.83 17.40
N GLN A 63 23.54 -7.02 16.94
CA GLN A 63 23.06 -8.32 16.46
C GLN A 63 23.81 -8.78 15.21
N PHE A 64 24.13 -7.86 14.29
CA PHE A 64 24.93 -8.14 13.10
C PHE A 64 26.32 -8.66 13.47
N LYS A 65 27.05 -7.92 14.34
CA LYS A 65 28.37 -8.34 14.83
C LYS A 65 28.31 -9.66 15.59
N ARG A 66 27.27 -9.87 16.41
CA ARG A 66 27.08 -11.15 17.10
C ARG A 66 26.89 -12.29 16.11
N ASN A 67 26.14 -12.08 15.03
CA ASN A 67 25.90 -13.11 14.03
C ASN A 67 27.14 -13.46 13.20
N GLU A 68 28.05 -12.50 12.98
CA GLU A 68 29.35 -12.78 12.35
C GLU A 68 30.24 -13.67 13.23
N TYR A 69 30.22 -13.46 14.55
CA TYR A 69 31.05 -14.22 15.48
C TYR A 69 30.46 -15.56 15.91
N ASP A 70 29.16 -15.60 16.25
CA ASP A 70 28.40 -16.80 16.62
C ASP A 70 27.06 -16.80 15.85
N PRO A 71 27.00 -17.46 14.67
CA PRO A 71 25.80 -17.50 13.85
C PRO A 71 24.61 -18.12 14.59
N PHE A 72 23.66 -17.27 15.01
CA PHE A 72 22.56 -17.68 15.88
C PHE A 72 21.21 -17.74 15.15
N LEU A 73 21.11 -17.31 13.89
CA LEU A 73 19.84 -17.25 13.15
C LEU A 73 19.10 -18.61 13.10
N LYS A 74 19.84 -19.72 12.96
CA LYS A 74 19.26 -21.08 12.94
C LYS A 74 18.65 -21.51 14.28
N ARG A 75 18.98 -20.82 15.37
CA ARG A 75 18.51 -21.10 16.73
C ARG A 75 17.34 -20.19 17.13
N ILE A 76 16.99 -19.19 16.31
CA ILE A 76 15.90 -18.25 16.63
C ILE A 76 14.56 -18.96 16.44
N VAL A 77 13.72 -18.84 17.46
CA VAL A 77 12.28 -19.11 17.38
C VAL A 77 11.57 -17.76 17.53
N THR A 78 10.78 -17.37 16.54
CA THR A 78 9.97 -16.15 16.54
C THR A 78 8.49 -16.51 16.52
N ASP A 79 7.67 -15.73 17.20
CA ASP A 79 6.22 -15.83 17.15
C ASP A 79 5.61 -14.42 17.08
N ASP A 80 4.48 -14.28 16.37
CA ASP A 80 3.73 -13.03 16.25
C ASP A 80 2.26 -13.32 15.94
N GLU A 81 1.36 -12.51 16.48
CA GLU A 81 -0.08 -12.68 16.30
C GLU A 81 -0.59 -11.81 15.15
N LYS A 82 -1.40 -12.40 14.27
CA LYS A 82 -2.03 -11.69 13.17
C LYS A 82 -3.54 -11.90 13.18
N TRP A 83 -4.29 -10.80 13.19
CA TRP A 83 -5.73 -10.83 12.99
C TRP A 83 -6.10 -11.37 11.60
N ILE A 84 -6.95 -12.40 11.56
CA ILE A 84 -7.52 -12.93 10.32
C ILE A 84 -8.92 -12.34 10.15
N VAL A 85 -9.10 -11.55 9.09
CA VAL A 85 -10.39 -10.94 8.76
C VAL A 85 -11.11 -11.83 7.76
N TYR A 86 -12.34 -12.24 8.09
CA TYR A 86 -13.15 -13.15 7.26
C TYR A 86 -13.49 -12.59 5.88
N ASN A 87 -13.60 -11.28 5.75
CA ASN A 87 -14.01 -10.64 4.51
C ASN A 87 -13.06 -9.49 4.15
N ASN A 88 -11.93 -9.84 3.53
CA ASN A 88 -10.89 -8.91 3.06
C ASN A 88 -11.09 -8.58 1.58
N PHE A 89 -12.16 -7.87 1.24
CA PHE A 89 -12.37 -7.43 -0.15
C PHE A 89 -11.20 -6.56 -0.61
N THR A 90 -10.46 -7.07 -1.60
CA THR A 90 -9.43 -6.29 -2.28
C THR A 90 -10.10 -5.49 -3.40
N ARG A 91 -9.69 -4.22 -3.58
CA ARG A 91 -10.19 -3.41 -4.69
C ARG A 91 -9.69 -4.02 -5.99
N SER A 92 -10.58 -4.68 -6.73
CA SER A 92 -10.27 -5.17 -8.07
C SER A 92 -9.89 -3.98 -8.97
N ARG A 93 -8.84 -4.17 -9.77
CA ARG A 93 -8.42 -3.24 -10.82
C ARG A 93 -8.52 -3.94 -12.17
N SER A 94 -9.71 -4.36 -12.55
CA SER A 94 -10.01 -4.72 -13.94
C SER A 94 -10.91 -3.65 -14.56
N VAL A 95 -10.75 -3.44 -15.87
CA VAL A 95 -11.45 -2.39 -16.63
C VAL A 95 -12.97 -2.67 -16.73
N SER A 96 -13.39 -3.92 -16.54
CA SER A 96 -14.80 -4.36 -16.58
C SER A 96 -15.57 -4.15 -15.27
N ASP A 97 -14.89 -4.02 -14.12
CA ASP A 97 -15.55 -4.11 -12.81
C ASP A 97 -16.34 -2.86 -12.38
N ILE A 98 -16.23 -1.75 -13.11
CA ILE A 98 -17.03 -0.54 -12.86
C ILE A 98 -18.51 -0.76 -13.28
N LEU A 99 -18.78 -1.71 -14.18
CA LEU A 99 -20.13 -1.94 -14.72
C LEU A 99 -20.91 -3.04 -13.96
N ILE A 100 -20.24 -3.90 -13.19
CA ILE A 100 -20.89 -5.08 -12.56
C ILE A 100 -21.56 -4.75 -11.22
N LEU A 101 -21.18 -3.66 -10.54
CA LEU A 101 -21.81 -3.26 -9.27
C LEU A 101 -23.23 -2.67 -9.42
N ASN A 102 -23.77 -2.54 -10.63
CA ASN A 102 -25.08 -1.91 -10.85
C ASN A 102 -26.08 -2.69 -11.71
N ILE A 103 -25.82 -3.94 -12.11
CA ILE A 103 -26.79 -4.70 -12.91
C ILE A 103 -26.81 -6.18 -12.52
N GLY A 104 -27.87 -6.61 -11.83
CA GLY A 104 -28.26 -8.03 -11.78
C GLY A 104 -28.98 -8.49 -10.52
N PRO A 105 -30.32 -8.67 -10.53
CA PRO A 105 -31.12 -9.15 -9.41
C PRO A 105 -31.18 -10.68 -9.42
N SER A 106 -30.98 -11.34 -8.27
CA SER A 106 -31.43 -12.74 -8.05
C SER A 106 -31.41 -13.05 -6.56
N LEU A 107 -32.43 -12.56 -5.82
CA LEU A 107 -32.91 -13.31 -4.66
C LEU A 107 -33.82 -14.40 -5.22
N GLU A 108 -33.33 -15.63 -5.26
CA GLU A 108 -34.22 -16.79 -5.42
C GLU A 108 -35.08 -16.91 -4.16
N ILE A 109 -36.40 -16.90 -4.38
CA ILE A 109 -37.42 -17.15 -3.37
C ILE A 109 -37.27 -18.63 -2.96
N VAL A 110 -36.77 -18.88 -1.75
CA VAL A 110 -36.87 -20.20 -1.13
C VAL A 110 -38.31 -20.40 -0.69
N THR A 111 -39.11 -21.07 -1.53
CA THR A 111 -40.39 -21.65 -1.14
C THR A 111 -40.18 -22.79 -0.15
N ALA A 112 -40.67 -22.63 1.09
CA ALA A 112 -40.74 -23.67 2.10
C ALA A 112 -41.95 -24.61 1.87
N PRO A 113 -41.88 -25.88 2.28
CA PRO A 113 -42.79 -26.94 1.84
C PRO A 113 -44.18 -26.86 2.50
N GLN A 114 -45.19 -27.27 1.73
CA GLN A 114 -46.57 -27.47 2.15
C GLN A 114 -46.64 -28.44 3.34
N ARG A 115 -47.26 -28.01 4.46
CA ARG A 115 -47.72 -28.93 5.51
C ARG A 115 -49.22 -28.81 5.64
N SER A 116 -49.91 -29.86 5.18
CA SER A 116 -51.35 -30.05 5.36
C SER A 116 -51.70 -30.35 6.82
N ALA A 117 -52.96 -30.05 7.13
CA ALA A 117 -53.85 -30.69 8.11
C ALA A 117 -54.08 -29.97 9.46
N GLU A 118 -55.32 -29.46 9.55
CA GLU A 118 -56.34 -29.81 10.56
C GLU A 118 -56.52 -28.99 11.86
N ASN A 119 -57.81 -28.73 12.10
CA ASN A 119 -58.52 -28.36 13.34
C ASN A 119 -58.43 -26.88 13.76
N LYS A 120 -59.52 -26.12 13.98
CA LYS A 120 -60.89 -26.41 14.42
C LYS A 120 -61.84 -25.32 13.93
#